data_AF-A0A8B9KMT8-F1
#
_entry.id   AF-A0A8B9KMT8-F1
#
_cell.length_a   1.000
_cell.length_b   1.000
_cell.length_c   1.000
_cell.angle_alpha   90.00
_cell.angle_beta   90.00
_cell.angle_gamma   90.00
#
_symmetry.space_group_name_H-M   'P 1'
#
loop_
_entity.id
_entity.type
_entity.pdbx_description
1 polymer ?
#
loop_
_entity_poly.entity_id
_entity_poly.type
_entity_poly.pdbx_seq_one_letter_code
_entity_poly.pdbx_strand_id
1 'polypeptide(L)'
;SFRPCQKIGTVADFPDFDANGDAEALYNAMKGFGSDKEAILDLVTSRSNGQRQEIRSAYKSLYGKYAALHGLLSSLCSSDANGAGTDEKCLIEILASRTNQQIHDLVAAYNDAYGRDIEQDIIGDTSGHFKKMLVVLLQGTREDDGVVHEEVIEEDAQALFAAGEEQWGTDESIFIMLLGNRSVTHLQLVFDEYQKIAEKSIEDSIKSELSGDFERLMLAVVQCIRSRPMFFAKRLYKSMKGLGTADNTLIRIMISRSEIDMLDIRECFRLRYEKSLHNMIQDDTSGEYKRTLLKLCGGDDDIAGEFFPEAAQIAYKMWEISAMTKVQLRGTVHPISDFDPGSDAQDLRKAMKGFGTDEDTIIEIVAKRSNEQRQEIRHVFKSILGRCEGSISRVRAQFCSKYCNGAGTDEHALIEILVTRSNQEIQDMCAAYKKAFKKNLEDAIRSDTSGHFCRILVSLAQVIIYSRNLQNLTDGIFLIVFQEFVRCSNKDIEQIIKKEMSGDIKNAMYAIVRSVKNQPSYLADRLYKAMKGLGTDDRALIRIMVSRSEIDLFNIRKEFKDTHDTSLHDFIQVEALVVSVALLVSHNVCVCV
;
A
#
# COMPACT_ATOMS: atom_id res chain seq x y z
N SER A 1 -5.54 -27.25 6.68
CA SER A 1 -4.12 -27.35 7.09
C SER A 1 -3.31 -26.49 6.12
N PHE A 2 -2.67 -25.43 6.63
CA PHE A 2 -1.71 -24.67 5.83
C PHE A 2 -0.57 -25.63 5.46
N ARG A 3 -0.35 -25.87 4.16
CA ARG A 3 0.97 -26.34 3.75
C ARG A 3 1.93 -25.18 3.97
N PRO A 4 3.12 -25.40 4.57
CA PRO A 4 4.13 -24.35 4.61
C PRO A 4 4.39 -23.89 3.17
N CYS A 5 4.37 -22.58 2.92
CA CYS A 5 4.86 -22.02 1.65
C CYS A 5 6.23 -22.65 1.38
N GLN A 6 6.35 -23.42 0.29
CA GLN A 6 7.67 -23.77 -0.18
C GLN A 6 8.37 -22.44 -0.48
N LYS A 7 9.54 -22.26 0.14
CA LYS A 7 10.43 -21.11 -0.10
C LYS A 7 10.96 -21.24 -1.53
N ILE A 8 10.31 -20.62 -2.50
CA ILE A 8 10.71 -20.75 -3.91
C ILE A 8 11.47 -19.50 -4.32
N GLY A 9 12.79 -19.66 -4.47
CA GLY A 9 13.66 -18.71 -5.14
C GLY A 9 13.49 -18.72 -6.65
N THR A 10 13.91 -17.64 -7.30
CA THR A 10 14.02 -17.51 -8.76
C THR A 10 15.32 -18.10 -9.29
N VAL A 11 16.36 -18.18 -8.45
CA VAL A 11 17.63 -18.84 -8.76
C VAL A 11 17.64 -20.21 -8.08
N ALA A 12 18.02 -21.24 -8.84
CA ALA A 12 18.11 -22.62 -8.39
C ALA A 12 19.44 -23.24 -8.83
N ASP A 13 19.74 -24.43 -8.33
CA ASP A 13 20.91 -25.20 -8.78
C ASP A 13 20.84 -25.44 -10.29
N PHE A 14 21.92 -25.10 -10.98
CA PHE A 14 22.07 -25.39 -12.40
C PHE A 14 22.25 -26.89 -12.61
N PRO A 15 21.47 -27.53 -13.50
CA PRO A 15 21.64 -28.95 -13.80
C PRO A 15 22.97 -29.21 -14.50
N ASP A 16 23.56 -30.39 -14.27
CA ASP A 16 24.82 -30.80 -14.90
C ASP A 16 25.99 -29.81 -14.67
N PHE A 17 26.02 -29.21 -13.48
CA PHE A 17 27.01 -28.20 -13.09
C PHE A 17 28.45 -28.74 -13.06
N ASP A 18 29.37 -27.98 -13.68
CA ASP A 18 30.83 -28.19 -13.62
C ASP A 18 31.54 -26.91 -13.18
N ALA A 19 32.02 -26.90 -11.94
CA ALA A 19 32.71 -25.77 -11.34
C ALA A 19 34.00 -25.38 -12.11
N ASN A 20 34.71 -26.35 -12.69
CA ASN A 20 35.94 -26.06 -13.43
C ASN A 20 35.63 -25.44 -14.79
N GLY A 21 34.70 -26.03 -15.55
CA GLY A 21 34.23 -25.48 -16.82
C GLY A 21 33.69 -24.05 -16.68
N ASP A 22 32.92 -23.77 -15.62
CA ASP A 22 32.42 -22.44 -15.34
C ASP A 22 33.52 -21.45 -14.91
N ALA A 23 34.53 -21.90 -14.15
CA ALA A 23 35.68 -21.08 -13.82
C ALA A 23 36.52 -20.72 -15.06
N GLU A 24 36.67 -21.64 -16.01
CA GLU A 24 37.28 -21.39 -17.32
C GLU A 24 36.48 -20.41 -18.17
N ALA A 25 35.15 -20.58 -18.21
CA ALA A 25 34.25 -19.66 -18.91
C ALA A 25 34.36 -18.23 -18.36
N LEU A 26 34.35 -18.07 -17.03
CA LEU A 26 34.58 -16.78 -16.37
C LEU A 26 35.96 -16.19 -16.71
N TYR A 27 37.01 -17.00 -16.69
CA TYR A 27 38.35 -16.55 -17.03
C TYR A 27 38.41 -16.02 -18.47
N ASN A 28 37.84 -16.76 -19.42
CA ASN A 28 37.80 -16.38 -20.82
C ASN A 28 36.98 -15.11 -21.05
N ALA A 29 35.86 -14.95 -20.35
CA ALA A 29 35.03 -13.74 -20.41
C ALA A 29 35.75 -12.50 -19.86
N MET A 30 36.69 -12.66 -18.93
CA MET A 30 37.48 -11.57 -18.35
C MET A 30 38.83 -11.34 -19.06
N LYS A 31 39.18 -12.13 -20.07
CA LYS A 31 40.49 -12.09 -20.73
C LYS A 31 40.49 -11.10 -21.91
N GLY A 32 41.45 -10.19 -21.93
CA GLY A 32 41.67 -9.24 -23.05
C GLY A 32 41.41 -7.78 -22.63
N PHE A 33 41.22 -6.90 -23.61
CA PHE A 33 40.83 -5.51 -23.35
C PHE A 33 39.31 -5.44 -23.18
N GLY A 34 38.85 -5.09 -21.98
CA GLY A 34 37.44 -5.17 -21.60
C GLY A 34 37.05 -6.53 -21.00
N SER A 35 35.75 -6.81 -20.95
CA SER A 35 35.19 -8.06 -20.44
C SER A 35 33.87 -8.38 -21.14
N ASP A 36 33.61 -9.65 -21.41
CA ASP A 36 32.30 -10.12 -21.85
C ASP A 36 31.33 -10.14 -20.67
N LYS A 37 30.72 -8.97 -20.44
CA LYS A 37 29.75 -8.76 -19.36
C LYS A 37 28.49 -9.60 -19.55
N GLU A 38 28.13 -9.98 -20.78
CA GLU A 38 27.02 -10.88 -21.05
C GLU A 38 27.30 -12.26 -20.47
N ALA A 39 28.44 -12.85 -20.86
CA ALA A 39 28.83 -14.18 -20.41
C ALA A 39 29.00 -14.25 -18.89
N ILE A 40 29.61 -13.23 -18.27
CA ILE A 40 29.79 -13.16 -16.82
C ILE A 40 28.43 -13.11 -16.11
N LEU A 41 27.54 -12.23 -16.56
CA LEU A 41 26.21 -12.06 -15.96
C LEU A 41 25.39 -13.33 -16.12
N ASP A 42 25.37 -13.91 -17.32
CA ASP A 42 24.61 -15.10 -17.64
C ASP A 42 25.02 -16.29 -16.79
N LEU A 43 26.32 -16.47 -16.57
CA LEU A 43 26.86 -17.51 -15.70
C LEU A 43 26.52 -17.24 -14.24
N VAL A 44 26.84 -16.05 -13.70
CA VAL A 44 26.65 -15.76 -12.27
C VAL A 44 25.18 -15.73 -11.85
N THR A 45 24.26 -15.35 -12.73
CA THR A 45 22.82 -15.29 -12.42
C THR A 45 22.07 -16.60 -12.65
N SER A 46 22.73 -17.60 -13.26
CA SER A 46 22.16 -18.93 -13.51
C SER A 46 22.78 -20.03 -12.64
N ARG A 47 23.53 -19.65 -11.59
CA ARG A 47 24.15 -20.57 -10.62
C ARG A 47 23.69 -20.21 -9.22
N SER A 48 23.34 -21.22 -8.42
CA SER A 48 23.01 -21.01 -7.01
C SER A 48 24.21 -20.48 -6.24
N ASN A 49 23.99 -19.95 -5.03
CA ASN A 49 25.09 -19.44 -4.21
C ASN A 49 26.10 -20.55 -3.89
N GLY A 50 25.62 -21.77 -3.59
CA GLY A 50 26.47 -22.93 -3.37
C GLY A 50 27.38 -23.21 -4.56
N GLN A 51 26.82 -23.31 -5.75
CA GLN A 51 27.58 -23.49 -7.00
C GLN A 51 28.56 -22.32 -7.26
N ARG A 52 28.17 -21.08 -6.94
CA ARG A 52 29.06 -19.91 -7.06
C ARG A 52 30.27 -19.99 -6.12
N GLN A 53 30.12 -20.55 -4.91
CA GLN A 53 31.27 -20.79 -4.02
C GLN A 53 32.19 -21.89 -4.56
N GLU A 54 31.63 -22.92 -5.19
CA GLU A 54 32.43 -23.96 -5.86
C GLU A 54 33.20 -23.40 -7.05
N ILE A 55 32.57 -22.57 -7.90
CA ILE A 55 33.23 -21.85 -9.00
C ILE A 55 34.35 -20.96 -8.46
N ARG A 56 34.11 -20.21 -7.38
CA ARG A 56 35.13 -19.37 -6.74
C ARG A 56 36.35 -20.19 -6.30
N SER A 57 36.10 -21.37 -5.73
CA SER A 57 37.14 -22.29 -5.27
C SER A 57 37.92 -22.90 -6.44
N ALA A 58 37.23 -23.35 -7.48
CA ALA A 58 37.84 -23.85 -8.72
C ALA A 58 38.69 -22.78 -9.42
N TYR A 59 38.15 -21.56 -9.57
CA TYR A 59 38.86 -20.43 -10.16
C TYR A 59 40.15 -20.09 -9.39
N LYS A 60 40.10 -20.10 -8.05
CA LYS A 60 41.28 -19.90 -7.20
C LYS A 60 42.32 -20.99 -7.43
N SER A 61 41.91 -22.26 -7.53
CA SER A 61 42.79 -23.40 -7.78
C SER A 61 43.46 -23.31 -9.15
N LEU A 62 42.69 -22.99 -10.20
CA LEU A 62 43.17 -22.96 -11.58
C LEU A 62 44.05 -21.74 -11.90
N TYR A 63 43.72 -20.57 -11.36
CA TYR A 63 44.32 -19.29 -11.79
C TYR A 63 45.06 -18.54 -10.69
N GLY A 64 45.06 -19.04 -9.44
CA GLY A 64 45.77 -18.44 -8.31
C GLY A 64 45.26 -17.06 -7.88
N LYS A 65 44.10 -16.63 -8.39
CA LYS A 65 43.47 -15.33 -8.07
C LYS A 65 42.10 -15.58 -7.47
N TYR A 66 41.73 -14.79 -6.47
CA TYR A 66 40.32 -14.70 -6.10
C TYR A 66 39.60 -13.89 -7.17
N ALA A 67 38.56 -14.47 -7.79
CA ALA A 67 37.58 -13.63 -8.47
C ALA A 67 37.05 -12.62 -7.44
N ALA A 68 37.01 -11.34 -7.80
CA ALA A 68 36.56 -10.25 -6.94
C ALA A 68 35.04 -10.32 -6.73
N LEU A 69 34.57 -11.37 -6.05
CA LEU A 69 33.17 -11.62 -5.70
C LEU A 69 32.93 -11.38 -4.20
N HIS A 70 33.61 -10.38 -3.63
CA HIS A 70 33.56 -10.03 -2.19
C HIS A 70 32.39 -9.10 -1.81
N GLY A 71 31.61 -8.64 -2.79
CA GLY A 71 30.69 -7.50 -2.63
C GLY A 71 29.49 -7.73 -1.69
N LEU A 72 29.05 -8.98 -1.49
CA LEU A 72 27.84 -9.21 -0.69
C LEU A 72 28.06 -9.08 0.83
N LEU A 73 29.23 -9.49 1.31
CA LEU A 73 29.65 -9.32 2.71
C LEU A 73 30.12 -7.88 3.00
N SER A 74 30.63 -7.18 1.99
CA SER A 74 30.99 -5.75 2.09
C SER A 74 29.75 -4.85 2.27
N SER A 75 28.60 -5.19 1.67
CA SER A 75 27.36 -4.41 1.84
C SER A 75 26.76 -4.47 3.25
N LEU A 76 27.12 -5.45 4.08
CA LEU A 76 26.74 -5.50 5.50
C LEU A 76 27.55 -4.48 6.34
N CYS A 77 28.69 -4.05 5.82
CA CYS A 77 29.70 -3.26 6.53
C CYS A 77 30.08 -2.07 5.66
N SER A 78 29.21 -1.06 5.61
CA SER A 78 29.58 0.29 5.14
C SER A 78 30.55 0.97 6.12
N SER A 79 31.58 0.26 6.59
CA SER A 79 32.66 0.79 7.41
C SER A 79 33.99 0.87 6.67
N ASP A 80 34.15 0.21 5.51
CA ASP A 80 35.38 0.31 4.72
C ASP A 80 35.28 1.33 3.58
N ALA A 81 35.31 2.61 3.96
CA ALA A 81 36.24 3.64 3.45
C ALA A 81 35.74 5.07 3.79
N ASN A 82 36.16 5.60 4.94
CA ASN A 82 36.20 7.04 5.29
C ASN A 82 34.88 7.84 5.45
N GLY A 83 33.72 7.21 5.67
CA GLY A 83 32.47 7.93 5.96
C GLY A 83 32.08 7.87 7.45
N ALA A 84 31.93 9.01 8.12
CA ALA A 84 31.34 9.06 9.45
C ALA A 84 29.82 8.82 9.36
N GLY A 85 29.36 7.60 9.66
CA GLY A 85 27.93 7.28 9.76
C GLY A 85 27.63 5.78 9.60
N THR A 86 26.63 5.29 10.32
CA THR A 86 26.11 3.91 10.22
C THR A 86 25.00 3.86 9.16
N ASP A 87 24.84 2.77 8.40
CA ASP A 87 23.65 2.59 7.55
C ASP A 87 22.55 1.90 8.38
N GLU A 88 21.83 2.66 9.20
CA GLU A 88 20.77 2.13 10.06
C GLU A 88 19.67 1.45 9.23
N LYS A 89 19.40 1.94 8.01
CA LYS A 89 18.40 1.35 7.10
C LYS A 89 18.79 -0.06 6.65
N CYS A 90 20.09 -0.32 6.49
CA CYS A 90 20.62 -1.64 6.18
C CYS A 90 20.57 -2.56 7.41
N LEU A 91 21.02 -2.09 8.58
CA LEU A 91 20.95 -2.84 9.84
C LEU A 91 19.51 -3.28 10.15
N ILE A 92 18.56 -2.35 10.04
CA ILE A 92 17.13 -2.62 10.26
C ILE A 92 16.62 -3.70 9.30
N GLU A 93 16.92 -3.59 8.00
CA GLU A 93 16.44 -4.55 7.01
C GLU A 93 16.93 -5.97 7.30
N ILE A 94 18.20 -6.08 7.68
CA ILE A 94 18.85 -7.37 7.86
C ILE A 94 18.40 -7.97 9.19
N LEU A 95 18.65 -7.31 10.32
CA LEU A 95 18.38 -7.92 11.63
C LEU A 95 16.89 -8.16 11.88
N ALA A 96 15.99 -7.34 11.33
CA ALA A 96 14.55 -7.57 11.48
C ALA A 96 14.02 -8.76 10.64
N SER A 97 14.73 -9.18 9.60
CA SER A 97 14.20 -10.15 8.62
C SER A 97 14.85 -11.53 8.67
N ARG A 98 16.09 -11.64 9.17
CA ARG A 98 16.82 -12.91 9.22
C ARG A 98 16.24 -13.85 10.27
N THR A 99 16.32 -15.15 10.00
CA THR A 99 16.00 -16.20 10.97
C THR A 99 17.15 -16.43 11.94
N ASN A 100 16.90 -17.13 13.05
CA ASN A 100 17.94 -17.53 14.01
C ASN A 100 19.18 -18.12 13.32
N GLN A 101 19.00 -19.14 12.47
CA GLN A 101 20.11 -19.73 11.71
C GLN A 101 20.85 -18.72 10.84
N GLN A 102 20.13 -17.85 10.10
CA GLN A 102 20.76 -16.85 9.25
C GLN A 102 21.52 -15.79 10.05
N ILE A 103 21.10 -15.48 11.27
CA ILE A 103 21.80 -14.60 12.20
C ILE A 103 23.10 -15.26 12.68
N HIS A 104 23.06 -16.53 13.09
CA HIS A 104 24.26 -17.25 13.50
C HIS A 104 25.28 -17.37 12.36
N ASP A 105 24.81 -17.68 11.14
CA ASP A 105 25.67 -17.73 9.94
C ASP A 105 26.28 -16.35 9.62
N LEU A 106 25.51 -15.27 9.81
CA LEU A 106 25.99 -13.89 9.61
C LEU A 106 27.08 -13.53 10.62
N VAL A 107 26.87 -13.83 11.91
CA VAL A 107 27.85 -13.57 12.97
C VAL A 107 29.15 -14.33 12.71
N ALA A 108 29.05 -15.62 12.35
CA ALA A 108 30.21 -16.44 12.01
C ALA A 108 30.95 -15.90 10.78
N ALA A 109 30.23 -15.55 9.72
CA ALA A 109 30.83 -15.02 8.49
C ALA A 109 31.49 -13.65 8.69
N TYR A 110 30.92 -12.78 9.53
CA TYR A 110 31.53 -11.51 9.88
C TYR A 110 32.84 -11.70 10.64
N ASN A 111 32.86 -12.62 11.61
CA ASN A 111 34.05 -12.92 12.37
C ASN A 111 35.18 -13.49 11.49
N ASP A 112 34.85 -14.43 10.60
CA ASP A 112 35.80 -15.00 9.64
C ASP A 112 36.36 -13.95 8.66
N ALA A 113 35.49 -13.08 8.13
CA ALA A 113 35.88 -12.08 7.13
C ALA A 113 36.71 -10.92 7.71
N TYR A 114 36.40 -10.45 8.92
CA TYR A 114 36.96 -9.22 9.48
C TYR A 114 37.77 -9.42 10.76
N GLY A 115 37.74 -10.61 11.37
CA GLY A 115 38.40 -10.88 12.66
C GLY A 115 37.85 -10.04 13.82
N ARG A 116 36.62 -9.52 13.68
CA ARG A 116 35.95 -8.63 14.64
C ARG A 116 34.68 -9.27 15.20
N ASP A 117 34.21 -8.74 16.32
CA ASP A 117 32.93 -9.09 16.93
C ASP A 117 31.85 -8.10 16.48
N ILE A 118 30.92 -8.56 15.65
CA ILE A 118 29.84 -7.74 15.12
C ILE A 118 28.92 -7.19 16.22
N GLU A 119 28.75 -7.89 17.35
CA GLU A 119 27.95 -7.40 18.46
C GLU A 119 28.61 -6.18 19.11
N GLN A 120 29.93 -6.26 19.35
CA GLN A 120 30.68 -5.12 19.90
C GLN A 120 30.67 -3.92 18.94
N ASP A 121 30.76 -4.19 17.63
CA ASP A 121 30.71 -3.16 16.61
C ASP A 121 29.35 -2.47 16.58
N ILE A 122 28.24 -3.24 16.62
CA ILE A 122 26.88 -2.70 16.73
C ILE A 122 26.71 -1.92 18.05
N ILE A 123 27.24 -2.41 19.16
CA ILE A 123 27.17 -1.74 20.46
C ILE A 123 27.90 -0.39 20.44
N GLY A 124 29.04 -0.32 19.76
CA GLY A 124 29.86 0.89 19.61
C GLY A 124 29.23 1.94 18.71
N ASP A 125 28.55 1.50 17.65
CA ASP A 125 28.02 2.38 16.59
C ASP A 125 26.54 2.74 16.77
N THR A 126 25.86 2.21 17.79
CA THR A 126 24.44 2.46 18.07
C THR A 126 24.16 2.79 19.53
N SER A 127 23.00 3.39 19.82
CA SER A 127 22.65 3.83 21.17
C SER A 127 21.17 3.59 21.52
N GLY A 128 20.82 3.80 22.80
CA GLY A 128 19.44 3.76 23.29
C GLY A 128 18.72 2.41 23.07
N HIS A 129 17.40 2.49 22.88
CA HIS A 129 16.54 1.33 22.63
C HIS A 129 16.78 0.71 21.26
N PHE A 130 17.22 1.50 20.27
CA PHE A 130 17.66 1.00 18.97
C PHE A 130 18.78 -0.03 19.13
N LYS A 131 19.86 0.31 19.85
CA LYS A 131 20.92 -0.64 20.18
C LYS A 131 20.39 -1.91 20.86
N LYS A 132 19.58 -1.75 21.91
CA LYS A 132 19.07 -2.88 22.69
C LYS A 132 18.32 -3.88 21.81
N MET A 133 17.45 -3.39 20.94
CA MET A 133 16.69 -4.25 20.03
C MET A 133 17.57 -4.92 18.98
N LEU A 134 18.55 -4.21 18.40
CA LEU A 134 19.50 -4.82 17.47
C LEU A 134 20.28 -5.96 18.12
N VAL A 135 20.75 -5.78 19.36
CA VAL A 135 21.46 -6.82 20.12
C VAL A 135 20.55 -8.03 20.38
N VAL A 136 19.28 -7.82 20.76
CA VAL A 136 18.30 -8.91 20.95
C VAL A 136 18.09 -9.70 19.65
N LEU A 137 17.93 -9.01 18.51
CA LEU A 137 17.78 -9.67 17.22
C LEU A 137 19.04 -10.43 16.79
N LEU A 138 20.21 -9.88 17.10
CA LEU A 138 21.53 -10.46 16.80
C LEU A 138 21.83 -11.71 17.63
N GLN A 139 21.19 -11.89 18.78
CA GLN A 139 21.31 -13.15 19.53
C GLN A 139 20.79 -14.34 18.71
N GLY A 140 19.79 -14.13 17.84
CA GLY A 140 19.22 -15.20 17.03
C GLY A 140 18.54 -16.28 17.87
N THR A 141 17.93 -15.91 19.00
CA THR A 141 17.30 -16.84 19.95
C THR A 141 15.79 -16.66 20.06
N ARG A 142 15.11 -16.22 18.99
CA ARG A 142 13.65 -16.15 18.96
C ARG A 142 13.08 -17.56 19.17
N GLU A 143 12.02 -17.68 19.96
CA GLU A 143 11.29 -18.93 20.16
C GLU A 143 10.83 -19.52 18.81
N ASP A 144 11.01 -20.83 18.63
CA ASP A 144 10.53 -21.54 17.45
C ASP A 144 9.00 -21.63 17.43
N ASP A 145 8.41 -21.71 16.24
CA ASP A 145 6.96 -21.89 16.10
C ASP A 145 6.51 -23.22 16.71
N GLY A 146 5.47 -23.17 17.54
CA GLY A 146 4.96 -24.32 18.30
C GLY A 146 3.46 -24.24 18.57
N VAL A 147 2.99 -24.99 19.57
CA VAL A 147 1.60 -24.91 20.04
C VAL A 147 1.40 -23.56 20.71
N VAL A 148 0.42 -22.80 20.24
CA VAL A 148 0.07 -21.49 20.80
C VAL A 148 -1.10 -21.63 21.78
N HIS A 149 -0.98 -21.01 22.95
CA HIS A 149 -1.99 -21.00 23.99
C HIS A 149 -2.74 -19.66 24.00
N GLU A 150 -4.07 -19.71 23.95
CA GLU A 150 -4.94 -18.52 23.87
C GLU A 150 -4.77 -17.57 25.06
N GLU A 151 -4.62 -18.11 26.27
CA GLU A 151 -4.36 -17.32 27.48
C GLU A 151 -3.10 -16.45 27.36
N VAL A 152 -2.02 -16.99 26.79
CA VAL A 152 -0.76 -16.25 26.61
C VAL A 152 -0.86 -15.20 25.49
N ILE A 153 -1.73 -15.42 24.49
CA ILE A 153 -2.01 -14.43 23.44
C ILE A 153 -2.67 -13.21 24.07
N GLU A 154 -3.71 -13.42 24.88
CA GLU A 154 -4.43 -12.34 25.58
C GLU A 154 -3.51 -11.59 26.55
N GLU A 155 -2.70 -12.32 27.34
CA GLU A 155 -1.72 -11.73 28.26
C GLU A 155 -0.70 -10.83 27.54
N ASP A 156 -0.08 -11.32 26.46
CA ASP A 156 0.92 -10.56 25.72
C ASP A 156 0.29 -9.36 24.97
N ALA A 157 -0.94 -9.52 24.45
CA ALA A 157 -1.66 -8.42 23.80
C ALA A 157 -2.02 -7.32 24.81
N GLN A 158 -2.50 -7.69 26.00
CA GLN A 158 -2.77 -6.75 27.08
C GLN A 158 -1.48 -6.10 27.58
N ALA A 159 -0.36 -6.84 27.67
CA ALA A 159 0.93 -6.30 28.07
C ALA A 159 1.44 -5.25 27.07
N LEU A 160 1.32 -5.48 25.76
CA LEU A 160 1.64 -4.48 24.73
C LEU A 160 0.70 -3.26 24.81
N PHE A 161 -0.58 -3.46 25.10
CA PHE A 161 -1.55 -2.38 25.21
C PHE A 161 -1.25 -1.48 26.41
N ALA A 162 -1.03 -2.09 27.58
CA ALA A 162 -0.66 -1.40 28.81
C ALA A 162 0.69 -0.68 28.67
N ALA A 163 1.66 -1.29 27.98
CA ALA A 163 2.98 -0.72 27.74
C ALA A 163 2.96 0.47 26.76
N GLY A 164 1.91 0.64 25.96
CA GLY A 164 1.80 1.72 24.97
C GLY A 164 0.63 2.65 25.24
N GLU A 165 -0.58 2.21 24.92
CA GLU A 165 -1.76 3.08 24.83
C GLU A 165 -2.40 3.43 26.19
N GLU A 166 -2.15 2.66 27.28
CA GLU A 166 -2.68 2.99 28.63
C GLU A 166 -1.85 4.01 29.41
N GLN A 167 -0.70 4.42 28.88
CA GLN A 167 0.20 5.36 29.55
C GLN A 167 0.69 6.44 28.59
N TRP A 168 1.25 7.53 29.15
CA TRP A 168 1.87 8.55 28.32
C TRP A 168 3.32 8.15 28.01
N GLY A 169 3.61 7.88 26.73
CA GLY A 169 4.87 7.29 26.28
C GLY A 169 4.76 5.76 26.17
N THR A 170 5.86 5.09 25.79
CA THR A 170 5.90 3.63 25.67
C THR A 170 6.90 3.03 26.63
N ASP A 171 6.58 1.89 27.25
CA ASP A 171 7.58 1.03 27.87
C ASP A 171 8.26 0.22 26.77
N GLU A 172 9.34 0.78 26.22
CA GLU A 172 10.07 0.16 25.12
C GLU A 172 10.66 -1.20 25.52
N SER A 173 10.85 -1.48 26.81
CA SER A 173 11.42 -2.74 27.29
C SER A 173 10.46 -3.91 27.08
N ILE A 174 9.15 -3.70 27.32
CA ILE A 174 8.12 -4.71 27.05
C ILE A 174 8.02 -4.99 25.54
N PHE A 175 8.02 -3.95 24.72
CA PHE A 175 8.03 -4.09 23.26
C PHE A 175 9.26 -4.86 22.77
N ILE A 176 10.46 -4.54 23.26
CA ILE A 176 11.70 -5.26 22.90
C ILE A 176 11.63 -6.72 23.34
N MET A 177 11.19 -6.99 24.57
CA MET A 177 11.11 -8.34 25.13
C MET A 177 10.14 -9.21 24.31
N LEU A 178 8.91 -8.76 24.11
CA LEU A 178 7.88 -9.56 23.42
C LEU A 178 8.19 -9.69 21.93
N LEU A 179 8.44 -8.58 21.23
CA LEU A 179 8.67 -8.60 19.79
C LEU A 179 10.02 -9.23 19.41
N GLY A 180 11.00 -9.23 20.31
CA GLY A 180 12.31 -9.86 20.10
C GLY A 180 12.32 -11.37 20.30
N ASN A 181 11.53 -11.90 21.25
CA ASN A 181 11.68 -13.29 21.70
C ASN A 181 10.53 -14.21 21.30
N ARG A 182 9.27 -13.76 21.29
CA ARG A 182 8.13 -14.64 21.00
C ARG A 182 8.19 -15.20 19.58
N SER A 183 7.65 -16.40 19.38
CA SER A 183 7.59 -17.03 18.06
C SER A 183 6.77 -16.20 17.07
N VAL A 184 7.03 -16.40 15.78
CA VAL A 184 6.38 -15.62 14.71
C VAL A 184 4.88 -15.90 14.69
N THR A 185 4.50 -17.17 14.81
CA THR A 185 3.09 -17.60 14.82
C THR A 185 2.35 -17.04 16.02
N HIS A 186 2.98 -17.03 17.21
CA HIS A 186 2.40 -16.44 18.41
C HIS A 186 2.17 -14.93 18.23
N LEU A 187 3.18 -14.19 17.78
CA LEU A 187 3.08 -12.74 17.61
C LEU A 187 2.06 -12.33 16.56
N GLN A 188 1.88 -13.10 15.49
CA GLN A 188 0.81 -12.85 14.52
C GLN A 188 -0.57 -12.86 15.18
N LEU A 189 -0.84 -13.84 16.05
CA LEU A 189 -2.10 -13.94 16.79
C LEU A 189 -2.23 -12.83 17.86
N VAL A 190 -1.13 -12.49 18.54
CA VAL A 190 -1.08 -11.34 19.46
C VAL A 190 -1.42 -10.04 18.75
N PHE A 191 -0.96 -9.81 17.52
CA PHE A 191 -1.30 -8.59 16.77
C PHE A 191 -2.78 -8.52 16.40
N ASP A 192 -3.40 -9.66 16.10
CA ASP A 192 -4.83 -9.74 15.81
C ASP A 192 -5.66 -9.48 17.08
N GLU A 193 -5.23 -9.99 18.24
CA GLU A 193 -5.89 -9.74 19.53
C GLU A 193 -5.68 -8.29 20.00
N TYR A 194 -4.45 -7.77 19.91
CA TYR A 194 -4.11 -6.38 20.22
C TYR A 194 -5.00 -5.40 19.47
N GLN A 195 -5.26 -5.65 18.17
CA GLN A 195 -6.11 -4.78 17.37
C GLN A 195 -7.57 -4.73 17.87
N LYS A 196 -8.07 -5.79 18.51
CA LYS A 196 -9.40 -5.81 19.13
C LYS A 196 -9.42 -4.97 20.40
N ILE A 197 -8.38 -5.07 21.23
CA ILE A 197 -8.27 -4.36 22.52
C ILE A 197 -8.03 -2.86 22.30
N ALA A 198 -7.07 -2.51 21.44
CA ALA A 198 -6.61 -1.13 21.23
C ALA A 198 -7.48 -0.33 20.23
N GLU A 199 -8.38 -1.00 19.51
CA GLU A 199 -9.06 -0.46 18.31
C GLU A 199 -8.10 0.16 17.27
N LYS A 200 -6.82 -0.23 17.31
CA LYS A 200 -5.72 0.34 16.54
C LYS A 200 -4.70 -0.74 16.24
N SER A 201 -4.02 -0.64 15.09
CA SER A 201 -2.98 -1.62 14.75
C SER A 201 -1.75 -1.38 15.61
N ILE A 202 -1.01 -2.44 15.96
CA ILE A 202 0.26 -2.32 16.68
C ILE A 202 1.26 -1.42 15.92
N GLU A 203 1.21 -1.41 14.58
CA GLU A 203 2.01 -0.51 13.76
C GLU A 203 1.64 0.96 13.94
N ASP A 204 0.35 1.28 14.08
CA ASP A 204 -0.08 2.65 14.31
C ASP A 204 0.26 3.11 15.72
N SER A 205 0.22 2.22 16.72
CA SER A 205 0.66 2.50 18.09
C SER A 205 2.15 2.78 18.16
N ILE A 206 2.96 1.94 17.49
CA ILE A 206 4.40 2.19 17.34
C ILE A 206 4.67 3.55 16.68
N LYS A 207 3.95 3.91 15.61
CA LYS A 207 4.14 5.20 14.91
C LYS A 207 3.71 6.43 15.72
N SER A 208 2.79 6.29 16.67
CA SER A 208 2.34 7.43 17.48
C SER A 208 3.24 7.64 18.70
N GLU A 209 3.80 6.57 19.25
CA GLU A 209 4.53 6.64 20.51
C GLU A 209 6.05 6.62 20.38
N LEU A 210 6.59 6.02 19.31
CA LEU A 210 8.03 5.92 19.09
C LEU A 210 8.50 6.90 18.02
N SER A 211 9.80 7.18 18.01
CA SER A 211 10.43 8.03 16.98
C SER A 211 11.82 7.54 16.57
N GLY A 212 12.35 8.12 15.49
CA GLY A 212 13.72 7.88 15.03
C GLY A 212 13.97 6.46 14.50
N ASP A 213 15.21 5.99 14.61
CA ASP A 213 15.58 4.65 14.09
C ASP A 213 15.00 3.51 14.91
N PHE A 214 14.68 3.75 16.19
CA PHE A 214 13.99 2.77 17.00
C PHE A 214 12.57 2.50 16.48
N GLU A 215 11.79 3.54 16.18
CA GLU A 215 10.47 3.38 15.53
C GLU A 215 10.59 2.60 14.22
N ARG A 216 11.56 2.97 13.37
CA ARG A 216 11.79 2.30 12.07
C ARG A 216 12.14 0.82 12.24
N LEU A 217 12.96 0.49 13.23
CA LEU A 217 13.32 -0.90 13.56
C LEU A 217 12.12 -1.69 14.03
N MET A 218 11.34 -1.16 14.98
CA MET A 218 10.17 -1.85 15.54
C MET A 218 9.11 -2.08 14.45
N LEU A 219 8.87 -1.10 13.58
CA LEU A 219 7.99 -1.27 12.43
C LEU A 219 8.49 -2.33 11.45
N ALA A 220 9.80 -2.41 11.20
CA ALA A 220 10.37 -3.44 10.35
C ALA A 220 10.21 -4.84 10.96
N VAL A 221 10.43 -4.98 12.27
CA VAL A 221 10.23 -6.25 13.00
C VAL A 221 8.78 -6.71 12.90
N VAL A 222 7.81 -5.84 13.20
CA VAL A 222 6.38 -6.15 13.09
C VAL A 222 6.01 -6.53 11.65
N GLN A 223 6.48 -5.78 10.66
CA GLN A 223 6.21 -6.09 9.23
C GLN A 223 6.80 -7.44 8.81
N CYS A 224 8.01 -7.77 9.25
CA CYS A 224 8.64 -9.06 8.99
C CYS A 224 7.90 -10.22 9.67
N ILE A 225 7.42 -10.02 10.90
CA ILE A 225 6.60 -11.00 11.64
C ILE A 225 5.28 -11.24 10.89
N ARG A 226 4.60 -10.18 10.42
CA ARG A 226 3.37 -10.33 9.63
C ARG A 226 3.64 -11.04 8.30
N SER A 227 4.61 -10.56 7.53
CA SER A 227 4.99 -11.16 6.25
C SER A 227 6.31 -10.61 5.75
N ARG A 228 7.37 -11.42 5.83
CA ARG A 228 8.68 -11.10 5.24
C ARG A 228 8.61 -10.81 3.73
N PRO A 229 7.88 -11.60 2.91
CA PRO A 229 7.74 -11.29 1.49
C PRO A 229 7.10 -9.91 1.24
N MET A 230 6.06 -9.55 2.01
CA MET A 230 5.41 -8.24 1.90
C MET A 230 6.32 -7.10 2.34
N PHE A 231 7.13 -7.31 3.39
CA PHE A 231 8.15 -6.36 3.83
C PHE A 231 9.15 -6.06 2.71
N PHE A 232 9.71 -7.11 2.07
CA PHE A 232 10.66 -6.92 0.96
C PHE A 232 9.99 -6.33 -0.28
N ALA A 233 8.76 -6.73 -0.61
CA ALA A 233 8.00 -6.12 -1.70
C ALA A 233 7.83 -4.60 -1.48
N LYS A 234 7.51 -4.18 -0.23
CA LYS A 234 7.42 -2.77 0.14
C LYS A 234 8.75 -2.04 0.03
N ARG A 235 9.86 -2.65 0.46
CA ARG A 235 11.19 -2.04 0.36
C ARG A 235 11.68 -1.93 -1.09
N LEU A 236 11.44 -2.94 -1.92
CA LEU A 236 11.73 -2.90 -3.36
C LEU A 236 10.96 -1.77 -4.03
N TYR A 237 9.66 -1.63 -3.74
CA TYR A 237 8.85 -0.55 -4.30
C TYR A 237 9.42 0.81 -3.89
N LYS A 238 9.70 1.01 -2.60
CA LYS A 238 10.32 2.26 -2.10
C LYS A 238 11.68 2.55 -2.73
N SER A 239 12.46 1.51 -3.05
CA SER A 239 13.77 1.69 -3.69
C SER A 239 13.71 2.18 -5.13
N MET A 240 12.56 2.03 -5.80
CA MET A 240 12.33 2.43 -7.20
C MET A 240 11.20 3.48 -7.33
N LYS A 241 10.68 3.99 -6.21
CA LYS A 241 9.57 4.96 -6.22
C LYS A 241 10.12 6.37 -6.32
N GLY A 242 9.80 7.07 -7.41
CA GLY A 242 10.09 8.49 -7.57
C GLY A 242 11.16 8.74 -8.65
N LEU A 243 11.86 9.86 -8.56
CA LEU A 243 13.00 10.14 -9.43
C LEU A 243 14.28 9.53 -8.82
N GLY A 244 14.90 8.61 -9.57
CA GLY A 244 16.11 7.90 -9.15
C GLY A 244 15.82 6.62 -8.37
N THR A 245 16.88 5.84 -8.15
CA THR A 245 16.81 4.49 -7.57
C THR A 245 17.73 4.37 -6.36
N ALA A 246 17.28 3.73 -5.29
CA ALA A 246 18.13 3.38 -4.15
C ALA A 246 18.88 2.06 -4.44
N ASP A 247 19.83 2.12 -5.38
CA ASP A 247 20.50 0.96 -5.98
C ASP A 247 21.04 -0.05 -4.95
N ASN A 248 21.68 0.41 -3.87
CA ASN A 248 22.22 -0.48 -2.83
C ASN A 248 21.14 -1.35 -2.17
N THR A 249 19.94 -0.78 -1.94
CA THR A 249 18.82 -1.54 -1.38
C THR A 249 18.24 -2.50 -2.40
N LEU A 250 18.08 -2.05 -3.64
CA LEU A 250 17.59 -2.88 -4.74
C LEU A 250 18.51 -4.09 -4.96
N ILE A 251 19.82 -3.87 -5.09
CA ILE A 251 20.83 -4.93 -5.25
C ILE A 251 20.79 -5.92 -4.09
N ARG A 252 20.82 -5.40 -2.85
CA ARG A 252 20.88 -6.25 -1.65
C ARG A 252 19.65 -7.14 -1.53
N ILE A 253 18.45 -6.62 -1.76
CA ILE A 253 17.23 -7.42 -1.68
C ILE A 253 17.17 -8.42 -2.84
N MET A 254 17.44 -7.97 -4.08
CA MET A 254 17.38 -8.84 -5.25
C MET A 254 18.34 -10.02 -5.17
N ILE A 255 19.54 -9.83 -4.59
CA ILE A 255 20.48 -10.95 -4.38
C ILE A 255 20.12 -11.78 -3.15
N SER A 256 19.86 -11.15 -1.99
CA SER A 256 19.68 -11.90 -0.74
C SER A 256 18.39 -12.72 -0.70
N ARG A 257 17.41 -12.41 -1.56
CA ARG A 257 16.12 -13.11 -1.62
C ARG A 257 15.94 -13.99 -2.86
N SER A 258 16.84 -13.92 -3.85
CA SER A 258 16.71 -14.66 -5.13
C SER A 258 16.64 -16.18 -4.95
N GLU A 259 17.22 -16.73 -3.88
CA GLU A 259 17.25 -18.18 -3.60
C GLU A 259 16.33 -18.56 -2.42
N ILE A 260 15.50 -17.63 -1.92
CA ILE A 260 14.69 -17.83 -0.72
C ILE A 260 13.20 -17.72 -1.04
N ASP A 261 12.72 -16.52 -1.36
CA ASP A 261 11.29 -16.22 -1.44
C ASP A 261 10.98 -15.16 -2.50
N MET A 262 11.84 -15.03 -3.51
CA MET A 262 11.65 -14.02 -4.58
C MET A 262 10.32 -14.21 -5.32
N LEU A 263 9.81 -15.44 -5.48
CA LEU A 263 8.48 -15.64 -6.07
C LEU A 263 7.35 -15.10 -5.17
N ASP A 264 7.42 -15.35 -3.85
CA ASP A 264 6.44 -14.80 -2.89
C ASP A 264 6.52 -13.26 -2.85
N ILE A 265 7.73 -12.70 -2.96
CA ILE A 265 7.95 -11.25 -3.01
C ILE A 265 7.32 -10.66 -4.26
N ARG A 266 7.54 -11.27 -5.44
CA ARG A 266 6.92 -10.83 -6.70
C ARG A 266 5.41 -10.82 -6.61
N GLU A 267 4.84 -11.85 -6.00
CA GLU A 267 3.40 -11.90 -5.82
C GLU A 267 2.90 -10.83 -4.86
N CYS A 268 3.51 -10.67 -3.70
CA CYS A 268 3.16 -9.61 -2.76
C CYS A 268 3.28 -8.23 -3.41
N PHE A 269 4.28 -8.04 -4.26
CA PHE A 269 4.48 -6.81 -5.04
C PHE A 269 3.32 -6.60 -6.03
N ARG A 270 2.96 -7.64 -6.79
CA ARG A 270 1.89 -7.61 -7.79
C ARG A 270 0.51 -7.37 -7.18
N LEU A 271 0.23 -7.95 -6.01
CA LEU A 271 -1.02 -7.75 -5.28
C LEU A 271 -1.16 -6.33 -4.72
N ARG A 272 -0.04 -5.63 -4.47
CA ARG A 272 -0.01 -4.33 -3.81
C ARG A 272 0.20 -3.15 -4.76
N TYR A 273 0.89 -3.35 -5.87
CA TYR A 273 1.30 -2.28 -6.79
C TYR A 273 0.78 -2.49 -8.20
N GLU A 274 0.68 -1.40 -8.97
CA GLU A 274 0.05 -1.43 -10.29
C GLU A 274 0.86 -2.17 -11.35
N LYS A 275 2.19 -2.17 -11.19
CA LYS A 275 3.18 -2.83 -12.06
C LYS A 275 3.75 -4.05 -11.36
N SER A 276 4.10 -5.10 -12.12
CA SER A 276 4.92 -6.18 -11.60
C SER A 276 6.30 -5.68 -11.13
N LEU A 277 6.95 -6.45 -10.25
CA LEU A 277 8.33 -6.17 -9.84
C LEU A 277 9.27 -6.13 -11.08
N HIS A 278 9.07 -7.05 -12.03
CA HIS A 278 9.81 -7.11 -13.28
C HIS A 278 9.70 -5.80 -14.07
N ASN A 279 8.47 -5.33 -14.31
CA ASN A 279 8.23 -4.11 -15.09
C ASN A 279 8.73 -2.86 -14.35
N MET A 280 8.61 -2.82 -13.02
CA MET A 280 9.17 -1.71 -12.24
C MET A 280 10.70 -1.65 -12.35
N ILE A 281 11.40 -2.78 -12.26
CA ILE A 281 12.86 -2.86 -12.49
C ILE A 281 13.20 -2.45 -13.94
N GLN A 282 12.43 -2.94 -14.91
CA GLN A 282 12.69 -2.70 -16.33
C GLN A 282 12.65 -1.21 -16.69
N ASP A 283 11.71 -0.49 -16.10
CA ASP A 283 11.49 0.94 -16.32
C ASP A 283 12.47 1.82 -15.55
N ASP A 284 12.87 1.40 -14.35
CA ASP A 284 13.69 2.22 -13.44
C ASP A 284 15.21 2.01 -13.63
N THR A 285 15.61 0.95 -14.35
CA THR A 285 17.03 0.59 -14.53
C THR A 285 17.44 0.47 -16.01
N SER A 286 18.75 0.47 -16.28
CA SER A 286 19.30 0.37 -17.64
C SER A 286 20.55 -0.51 -17.74
N GLY A 287 20.95 -0.84 -18.97
CA GLY A 287 22.18 -1.60 -19.25
C GLY A 287 22.22 -3.02 -18.68
N GLU A 288 23.43 -3.50 -18.42
CA GLU A 288 23.72 -4.81 -17.84
C GLU A 288 23.24 -4.91 -16.39
N TYR A 289 23.21 -3.78 -15.68
CA TYR A 289 22.62 -3.68 -14.35
C TYR A 289 21.15 -4.12 -14.38
N LYS A 290 20.35 -3.55 -15.28
CA LYS A 290 18.96 -3.99 -15.51
C LYS A 290 18.88 -5.47 -15.81
N ARG A 291 19.66 -5.97 -16.78
CA ARG A 291 19.56 -7.39 -17.16
C ARG A 291 19.86 -8.31 -15.98
N THR A 292 20.83 -7.96 -15.14
CA THR A 292 21.17 -8.72 -13.92
C THR A 292 19.95 -8.81 -13.02
N LEU A 293 19.36 -7.66 -12.71
CA LEU A 293 18.21 -7.59 -11.80
C LEU A 293 16.99 -8.31 -12.36
N LEU A 294 16.73 -8.21 -13.67
CA LEU A 294 15.63 -8.94 -14.31
C LEU A 294 15.85 -10.46 -14.28
N LYS A 295 17.09 -10.95 -14.44
CA LYS A 295 17.40 -12.38 -14.25
C LYS A 295 17.20 -12.83 -12.80
N LEU A 296 17.65 -12.03 -11.82
CA LEU A 296 17.41 -12.31 -10.40
C LEU A 296 15.91 -12.22 -10.05
N CYS A 297 15.15 -11.36 -10.72
CA CYS A 297 13.71 -11.24 -10.56
C CYS A 297 12.96 -12.43 -11.19
N GLY A 298 13.45 -12.97 -12.31
CA GLY A 298 12.72 -13.96 -13.10
C GLY A 298 11.71 -13.31 -14.07
N GLY A 299 10.71 -14.09 -14.50
CA GLY A 299 9.82 -13.75 -15.61
C GLY A 299 8.90 -12.55 -15.40
N ASP A 300 8.28 -12.08 -16.49
CA ASP A 300 7.24 -11.05 -16.44
C ASP A 300 5.88 -11.67 -16.08
N ASP A 301 5.46 -11.44 -14.83
CA ASP A 301 4.21 -11.96 -14.27
C ASP A 301 2.96 -11.33 -14.91
N ASP A 302 3.10 -10.18 -15.57
CA ASP A 302 1.96 -9.52 -16.23
C ASP A 302 1.59 -10.23 -17.56
N ILE A 303 2.50 -10.99 -18.17
CA ILE A 303 2.23 -11.77 -19.39
C ILE A 303 1.38 -13.00 -19.08
N ALA A 304 1.62 -13.65 -17.95
CA ALA A 304 0.99 -14.93 -17.60
C ALA A 304 -0.51 -14.79 -17.27
N GLY A 305 -0.92 -13.72 -16.58
CA GLY A 305 -2.31 -13.54 -16.12
C GLY A 305 -2.81 -14.62 -15.15
N GLU A 306 -1.92 -15.55 -14.77
CA GLU A 306 -2.15 -16.67 -13.85
C GLU A 306 -1.42 -16.38 -12.54
N PHE A 307 -2.02 -16.78 -11.43
CA PHE A 307 -1.36 -16.81 -10.14
C PHE A 307 -0.34 -17.95 -10.10
N PHE A 308 0.78 -17.76 -9.41
CA PHE A 308 1.54 -18.91 -8.90
C PHE A 308 0.61 -19.78 -8.00
N PRO A 309 0.80 -21.10 -7.91
CA PRO A 309 -0.10 -21.99 -7.15
C PRO A 309 -0.37 -21.53 -5.70
N GLU A 310 0.64 -20.96 -5.03
CA GLU A 310 0.58 -20.42 -3.68
C GLU A 310 -0.09 -19.04 -3.63
N ALA A 311 0.15 -18.22 -4.64
CA ALA A 311 -0.43 -16.89 -4.80
C ALA A 311 -1.95 -16.92 -4.93
N ALA A 312 -2.48 -17.93 -5.61
CA ALA A 312 -3.92 -18.11 -5.78
C ALA A 312 -4.64 -18.33 -4.46
N GLN A 313 -3.99 -19.01 -3.51
CA GLN A 313 -4.53 -19.20 -2.16
C GLN A 313 -4.56 -17.88 -1.38
N ILE A 314 -3.55 -17.03 -1.53
CA ILE A 314 -3.52 -15.70 -0.91
C ILE A 314 -4.61 -14.82 -1.53
N ALA A 315 -4.71 -14.78 -2.85
CA ALA A 315 -5.74 -14.02 -3.54
C ALA A 315 -7.16 -14.50 -3.17
N TYR A 316 -7.38 -15.82 -3.13
CA TYR A 316 -8.63 -16.41 -2.65
C TYR A 316 -8.96 -15.96 -1.22
N LYS A 317 -7.99 -16.00 -0.31
CA LYS A 317 -8.16 -15.53 1.07
C LYS A 317 -8.39 -14.04 1.16
N MET A 318 -7.78 -13.21 0.31
CA MET A 318 -8.07 -11.77 0.28
C MET A 318 -9.53 -11.51 -0.06
N TRP A 319 -10.09 -12.24 -1.04
CA TRP A 319 -11.51 -12.17 -1.36
C TRP A 319 -12.40 -12.69 -0.22
N GLU A 320 -11.99 -13.78 0.44
CA GLU A 320 -12.67 -14.33 1.61
C GLU A 320 -12.70 -13.34 2.79
N ILE A 321 -11.55 -12.74 3.12
CA ILE A 321 -11.43 -11.70 4.15
C ILE A 321 -12.33 -10.52 3.80
N SER A 322 -12.33 -10.08 2.54
CA SER A 322 -13.20 -8.98 2.10
C SER A 322 -14.69 -9.31 2.27
N ALA A 323 -15.08 -10.57 2.05
CA ALA A 323 -16.46 -11.05 2.24
C ALA A 323 -16.86 -11.20 3.72
N MET A 324 -15.92 -11.57 4.59
CA MET A 324 -16.19 -11.90 5.99
C MET A 324 -15.96 -10.74 6.96
N THR A 325 -15.17 -9.73 6.58
CA THR A 325 -14.78 -8.63 7.47
C THR A 325 -15.90 -7.61 7.61
N LYS A 326 -16.45 -7.46 8.82
CA LYS A 326 -17.31 -6.32 9.16
C LYS A 326 -16.46 -5.10 9.45
N VAL A 327 -16.09 -4.35 8.41
CA VAL A 327 -15.36 -3.10 8.56
C VAL A 327 -16.30 -2.02 9.09
N GLN A 328 -15.98 -1.43 10.24
CA GLN A 328 -16.68 -0.24 10.70
C GLN A 328 -16.22 0.97 9.86
N LEU A 329 -17.14 1.50 9.06
CA LEU A 329 -16.90 2.72 8.28
C LEU A 329 -17.05 3.95 9.20
N ARG A 330 -16.02 4.80 9.25
CA ARG A 330 -15.98 6.01 10.07
C ARG A 330 -15.71 7.23 9.18
N GLY A 331 -16.56 8.25 9.31
CA GLY A 331 -16.30 9.58 8.75
C GLY A 331 -15.23 10.35 9.55
N THR A 332 -14.80 11.49 9.03
CA THR A 332 -13.94 12.47 9.73
C THR A 332 -14.68 13.73 10.17
N VAL A 333 -15.89 13.96 9.65
CA VAL A 333 -16.78 15.04 10.07
C VAL A 333 -17.90 14.44 10.92
N HIS A 334 -18.13 15.01 12.09
CA HIS A 334 -19.15 14.57 13.03
C HIS A 334 -20.07 15.74 13.43
N PRO A 335 -21.33 15.48 13.81
CA PRO A 335 -22.19 16.52 14.36
C PRO A 335 -21.57 17.14 15.62
N ILE A 336 -21.58 18.47 15.73
CA ILE A 336 -21.18 19.15 16.96
C ILE A 336 -22.33 19.12 17.99
N SER A 337 -22.01 19.04 19.29
CA SER A 337 -22.99 18.95 20.38
C SER A 337 -23.69 20.29 20.67
N ASP A 338 -22.94 21.38 20.70
CA ASP A 338 -23.44 22.73 21.03
C ASP A 338 -23.84 23.49 19.76
N PHE A 339 -24.66 22.86 18.93
CA PHE A 339 -25.05 23.38 17.63
C PHE A 339 -26.13 24.47 17.76
N ASP A 340 -25.80 25.69 17.32
CA ASP A 340 -26.78 26.77 17.11
C ASP A 340 -26.78 27.24 15.64
N PRO A 341 -27.79 26.85 14.84
CA PRO A 341 -27.90 27.26 13.45
C PRO A 341 -28.12 28.77 13.30
N GLY A 342 -28.65 29.44 14.33
CA GLY A 342 -28.86 30.89 14.36
C GLY A 342 -27.54 31.66 14.44
N SER A 343 -26.67 31.29 15.38
CA SER A 343 -25.32 31.86 15.49
C SER A 343 -24.51 31.61 14.23
N ASP A 344 -24.43 30.35 13.78
CA ASP A 344 -23.67 29.98 12.58
C ASP A 344 -24.15 30.74 11.34
N ALA A 345 -25.47 30.88 11.14
CA ALA A 345 -26.01 31.64 10.01
C ALA A 345 -25.69 33.15 10.08
N GLN A 346 -25.66 33.73 11.29
CA GLN A 346 -25.26 35.12 11.47
C GLN A 346 -23.77 35.32 11.21
N ASP A 347 -22.92 34.41 11.67
CA ASP A 347 -21.48 34.50 11.51
C ASP A 347 -21.08 34.29 10.06
N LEU A 348 -21.71 33.33 9.36
CA LEU A 348 -21.59 33.21 7.90
C LEU A 348 -22.02 34.49 7.18
N ARG A 349 -23.12 35.12 7.61
CA ARG A 349 -23.59 36.38 7.00
C ARG A 349 -22.57 37.51 7.22
N LYS A 350 -22.00 37.61 8.41
CA LYS A 350 -20.96 38.61 8.72
C LYS A 350 -19.71 38.37 7.87
N ALA A 351 -19.28 37.11 7.78
CA ALA A 351 -18.12 36.71 7.00
C ALA A 351 -18.26 37.04 5.50
N MET A 352 -19.48 37.06 4.97
CA MET A 352 -19.78 37.40 3.57
C MET A 352 -20.20 38.86 3.35
N LYS A 353 -20.24 39.72 4.39
CA LYS A 353 -20.76 41.09 4.29
C LYS A 353 -19.64 42.12 4.12
N GLY A 354 -19.61 42.81 2.98
CA GLY A 354 -18.72 43.94 2.73
C GLY A 354 -17.91 43.78 1.44
N PHE A 355 -16.80 44.51 1.32
CA PHE A 355 -15.79 44.25 0.29
C PHE A 355 -14.77 43.25 0.84
N GLY A 356 -14.74 42.05 0.27
CA GLY A 356 -13.96 40.91 0.76
C GLY A 356 -14.84 39.83 1.38
N THR A 357 -14.22 38.69 1.69
CA THR A 357 -14.85 37.54 2.35
C THR A 357 -13.92 37.11 3.49
N ASP A 358 -14.47 36.72 4.63
CA ASP A 358 -13.72 36.05 5.69
C ASP A 358 -13.78 34.54 5.43
N GLU A 359 -12.82 34.03 4.65
CA GLU A 359 -12.78 32.61 4.29
C GLU A 359 -12.51 31.71 5.49
N ASP A 360 -11.76 32.16 6.50
CA ASP A 360 -11.42 31.37 7.68
C ASP A 360 -12.68 31.03 8.48
N THR A 361 -13.53 32.03 8.77
CA THR A 361 -14.82 31.80 9.44
C THR A 361 -15.72 30.87 8.64
N ILE A 362 -15.77 31.02 7.30
CA ILE A 362 -16.57 30.15 6.43
C ILE A 362 -16.07 28.70 6.49
N ILE A 363 -14.76 28.48 6.46
CA ILE A 363 -14.15 27.15 6.53
C ILE A 363 -14.39 26.53 7.88
N GLU A 364 -14.17 27.27 8.97
CA GLU A 364 -14.34 26.75 10.32
C GLU A 364 -15.77 26.29 10.59
N ILE A 365 -16.77 27.04 10.10
CA ILE A 365 -18.17 26.64 10.22
C ILE A 365 -18.47 25.50 9.25
N VAL A 366 -18.25 25.66 7.94
CA VAL A 366 -18.70 24.66 6.96
C VAL A 366 -17.96 23.33 7.14
N ALA A 367 -16.64 23.32 7.33
CA ALA A 367 -15.86 22.09 7.43
C ALA A 367 -16.14 21.27 8.71
N LYS A 368 -16.50 21.94 9.83
CA LYS A 368 -16.70 21.28 11.14
C LYS A 368 -18.16 20.92 11.45
N ARG A 369 -19.12 21.27 10.59
CA ARG A 369 -20.55 20.91 10.77
C ARG A 369 -20.93 19.69 9.94
N SER A 370 -21.77 18.82 10.49
CA SER A 370 -22.33 17.69 9.73
C SER A 370 -23.22 18.17 8.59
N ASN A 371 -23.52 17.29 7.66
CA ASN A 371 -24.37 17.57 6.52
C ASN A 371 -25.76 18.07 6.92
N GLU A 372 -26.35 17.42 7.92
CA GLU A 372 -27.64 17.74 8.50
C GLU A 372 -27.62 19.13 9.13
N GLN A 373 -26.63 19.42 9.97
CA GLN A 373 -26.42 20.73 10.57
C GLN A 373 -26.24 21.83 9.50
N ARG A 374 -25.50 21.55 8.42
CA ARG A 374 -25.39 22.49 7.28
C ARG A 374 -26.74 22.75 6.60
N GLN A 375 -27.64 21.77 6.52
CA GLN A 375 -28.99 22.00 5.98
C GLN A 375 -29.84 22.87 6.91
N GLU A 376 -29.69 22.71 8.23
CA GLU A 376 -30.36 23.57 9.21
C GLU A 376 -29.84 25.01 9.16
N ILE A 377 -28.51 25.20 9.17
CA ILE A 377 -27.88 26.52 8.96
C ILE A 377 -28.43 27.15 7.69
N ARG A 378 -28.49 26.39 6.59
CA ARG A 378 -29.03 26.87 5.32
C ARG A 378 -30.49 27.32 5.44
N HIS A 379 -31.33 26.57 6.15
CA HIS A 379 -32.74 26.92 6.32
C HIS A 379 -32.89 28.24 7.10
N VAL A 380 -32.12 28.39 8.19
CA VAL A 380 -32.09 29.61 9.00
C VAL A 380 -31.51 30.78 8.21
N PHE A 381 -30.39 30.59 7.50
CA PHE A 381 -29.76 31.59 6.65
C PHE A 381 -30.71 32.11 5.56
N LYS A 382 -31.50 31.23 4.93
CA LYS A 382 -32.56 31.62 3.99
C LYS A 382 -33.62 32.51 4.63
N SER A 383 -34.03 32.20 5.85
CA SER A 383 -35.01 33.02 6.58
C SER A 383 -34.48 34.42 6.89
N ILE A 384 -33.16 34.55 7.08
CA ILE A 384 -32.47 35.83 7.35
C ILE A 384 -32.32 36.70 6.08
N LEU A 385 -32.11 36.09 4.90
CA LEU A 385 -31.81 36.82 3.65
C LEU A 385 -32.93 36.83 2.60
N GLY A 386 -34.02 36.08 2.81
CA GLY A 386 -35.18 36.08 1.93
C GLY A 386 -35.04 35.30 0.61
N ARG A 387 -33.83 34.90 0.18
CA ARG A 387 -33.61 34.01 -0.98
C ARG A 387 -32.26 33.27 -0.93
N CYS A 388 -32.30 31.94 -0.76
CA CYS A 388 -31.29 31.03 -1.33
C CYS A 388 -32.01 29.76 -1.82
N GLU A 389 -31.67 29.23 -3.00
CA GLU A 389 -32.30 28.02 -3.53
C GLU A 389 -31.33 26.83 -3.58
N GLY A 390 -31.79 25.66 -3.14
CA GLY A 390 -31.11 24.36 -3.31
C GLY A 390 -31.21 23.44 -2.09
N SER A 391 -30.90 22.17 -2.31
CA SER A 391 -30.75 21.07 -1.35
C SER A 391 -29.56 20.22 -1.81
N ILE A 392 -28.96 19.38 -0.95
CA ILE A 392 -27.79 18.56 -1.33
C ILE A 392 -28.10 17.51 -2.40
N SER A 393 -29.31 16.96 -2.40
CA SER A 393 -29.80 16.14 -3.50
C SER A 393 -29.68 16.90 -4.84
N ARG A 394 -29.93 18.22 -4.84
CA ARG A 394 -29.72 19.09 -6.01
C ARG A 394 -28.24 19.29 -6.34
N VAL A 395 -27.34 19.38 -5.35
CA VAL A 395 -25.88 19.49 -5.56
C VAL A 395 -25.31 18.21 -6.17
N ARG A 396 -25.69 17.04 -5.66
CA ARG A 396 -25.31 15.73 -6.21
C ARG A 396 -25.80 15.55 -7.66
N ALA A 397 -27.06 15.94 -7.91
CA ALA A 397 -27.63 15.97 -9.27
C ALA A 397 -26.92 16.97 -10.20
N GLN A 398 -26.61 18.18 -9.73
CA GLN A 398 -25.86 19.20 -10.48
C GLN A 398 -24.44 18.73 -10.80
N PHE A 399 -23.81 17.99 -9.89
CA PHE A 399 -22.51 17.37 -10.12
C PHE A 399 -22.61 16.35 -11.26
N CYS A 400 -23.54 15.39 -11.22
CA CYS A 400 -23.76 14.44 -12.33
C CYS A 400 -24.06 15.14 -13.65
N SER A 401 -24.86 16.22 -13.64
CA SER A 401 -25.15 16.97 -14.87
C SER A 401 -23.92 17.68 -15.44
N LYS A 402 -22.95 18.12 -14.63
CA LYS A 402 -21.74 18.77 -15.13
C LYS A 402 -20.82 17.78 -15.87
N TYR A 403 -20.99 16.49 -15.62
CA TYR A 403 -20.27 15.39 -16.27
C TYR A 403 -21.04 14.74 -17.44
N CYS A 404 -22.34 15.01 -17.56
CA CYS A 404 -23.22 14.56 -18.65
C CYS A 404 -23.80 15.73 -19.47
N ASN A 405 -23.26 16.95 -19.37
CA ASN A 405 -23.66 18.09 -20.20
C ASN A 405 -22.44 19.01 -20.39
N GLY A 406 -21.81 18.92 -21.56
CA GLY A 406 -20.61 19.67 -21.97
C GLY A 406 -20.02 19.07 -23.24
N ALA A 407 -19.00 19.70 -23.84
CA ALA A 407 -18.22 19.05 -24.89
C ALA A 407 -17.31 17.99 -24.25
N GLY A 408 -17.73 16.72 -24.32
CA GLY A 408 -17.05 15.58 -23.69
C GLY A 408 -17.70 15.16 -22.36
N THR A 409 -17.75 13.86 -22.12
CA THR A 409 -18.20 13.23 -20.87
C THR A 409 -16.97 13.09 -19.95
N ASP A 410 -17.14 13.17 -18.63
CA ASP A 410 -16.08 12.76 -17.67
C ASP A 410 -16.37 11.33 -17.23
N GLU A 411 -15.91 10.38 -18.05
CA GLU A 411 -16.15 8.95 -17.86
C GLU A 411 -15.60 8.46 -16.52
N HIS A 412 -14.45 8.99 -16.11
CA HIS A 412 -13.78 8.63 -14.85
C HIS A 412 -14.56 9.07 -13.61
N ALA A 413 -15.24 10.22 -13.66
CA ALA A 413 -16.11 10.68 -12.58
C ALA A 413 -17.42 9.86 -12.52
N LEU A 414 -18.01 9.55 -13.67
CA LEU A 414 -19.23 8.73 -13.74
C LEU A 414 -19.00 7.31 -13.20
N ILE A 415 -17.90 6.67 -13.61
CA ILE A 415 -17.50 5.36 -13.09
C ILE A 415 -17.34 5.43 -11.56
N GLU A 416 -16.55 6.38 -11.06
CA GLU A 416 -16.29 6.49 -9.61
C GLU A 416 -17.60 6.66 -8.83
N ILE A 417 -18.48 7.57 -9.28
CA ILE A 417 -19.75 7.83 -8.59
C ILE A 417 -20.65 6.58 -8.60
N LEU A 418 -20.83 5.93 -9.74
CA LEU A 418 -21.77 4.82 -9.88
C LEU A 418 -21.28 3.54 -9.20
N VAL A 419 -19.96 3.34 -9.12
CA VAL A 419 -19.35 2.12 -8.56
C VAL A 419 -19.16 2.18 -7.04
N THR A 420 -19.16 3.38 -6.44
CA THR A 420 -18.87 3.57 -5.01
C THR A 420 -20.08 3.98 -4.18
N ARG A 421 -21.30 3.88 -4.75
CA ARG A 421 -22.57 4.33 -4.16
C ARG A 421 -23.45 3.13 -3.93
N SER A 422 -24.09 3.10 -2.76
CA SER A 422 -25.08 2.10 -2.44
C SER A 422 -26.30 2.23 -3.34
N ASN A 423 -27.07 1.14 -3.43
CA ASN A 423 -28.30 1.10 -4.20
C ASN A 423 -29.29 2.23 -3.82
N GLN A 424 -29.38 2.55 -2.52
CA GLN A 424 -30.21 3.65 -2.03
C GLN A 424 -29.69 5.01 -2.49
N GLU A 425 -28.38 5.25 -2.40
CA GLU A 425 -27.76 6.50 -2.84
C GLU A 425 -27.93 6.72 -4.36
N ILE A 426 -27.84 5.65 -5.16
CA ILE A 426 -28.08 5.72 -6.61
C ILE A 426 -29.54 6.09 -6.90
N GLN A 427 -30.49 5.49 -6.19
CA GLN A 427 -31.91 5.83 -6.33
C GLN A 427 -32.20 7.29 -5.97
N ASP A 428 -31.67 7.76 -4.84
CA ASP A 428 -31.82 9.13 -4.37
C ASP A 428 -31.20 10.12 -5.37
N MET A 429 -30.04 9.78 -5.92
CA MET A 429 -29.36 10.56 -6.96
C MET A 429 -30.18 10.62 -8.25
N CYS A 430 -30.71 9.49 -8.73
CA CYS A 430 -31.58 9.43 -9.91
C CYS A 430 -32.85 10.28 -9.73
N ALA A 431 -33.49 10.19 -8.55
CA ALA A 431 -34.67 10.99 -8.23
C ALA A 431 -34.34 12.49 -8.20
N ALA A 432 -33.21 12.87 -7.60
CA ALA A 432 -32.76 14.24 -7.54
C ALA A 432 -32.39 14.80 -8.92
N TYR A 433 -31.74 13.99 -9.77
CA TYR A 433 -31.41 14.34 -11.14
C TYR A 433 -32.67 14.63 -11.96
N LYS A 434 -33.65 13.73 -11.90
CA LYS A 434 -34.95 13.92 -12.55
C LYS A 434 -35.66 15.19 -12.06
N LYS A 435 -35.62 15.47 -10.76
CA LYS A 435 -36.22 16.67 -10.19
C LYS A 435 -35.58 17.96 -10.71
N ALA A 436 -34.24 17.99 -10.77
CA ALA A 436 -33.44 19.15 -11.15
C ALA A 436 -33.46 19.42 -12.67
N PHE A 437 -33.26 18.38 -13.48
CA PHE A 437 -33.04 18.51 -14.93
C PHE A 437 -34.23 18.09 -15.79
N LYS A 438 -35.30 17.58 -15.17
CA LYS A 438 -36.51 17.08 -15.86
C LYS A 438 -36.21 15.99 -16.90
N LYS A 439 -35.04 15.35 -16.82
CA LYS A 439 -34.55 14.24 -17.65
C LYS A 439 -34.14 13.09 -16.73
N ASN A 440 -34.35 11.84 -17.12
CA ASN A 440 -33.84 10.72 -16.33
C ASN A 440 -32.31 10.63 -16.49
N LEU A 441 -31.60 10.20 -15.45
CA LEU A 441 -30.15 10.03 -15.51
C LEU A 441 -29.74 9.01 -16.57
N GLU A 442 -30.50 7.91 -16.70
CA GLU A 442 -30.28 6.92 -17.76
C GLU A 442 -30.30 7.55 -19.16
N ASP A 443 -31.32 8.37 -19.45
CA ASP A 443 -31.45 9.01 -20.75
C ASP A 443 -30.31 10.01 -21.00
N ALA A 444 -29.73 10.58 -19.93
CA ALA A 444 -28.55 11.44 -20.03
C ALA A 444 -27.28 10.63 -20.32
N ILE A 445 -27.10 9.50 -19.65
CA ILE A 445 -25.98 8.58 -19.93
C ILE A 445 -26.07 8.07 -21.38
N ARG A 446 -27.27 7.69 -21.85
CA ARG A 446 -27.49 7.22 -23.23
C ARG A 446 -27.29 8.28 -24.29
N SER A 447 -27.46 9.57 -23.96
CA SER A 447 -27.21 10.65 -24.91
C SER A 447 -25.72 11.00 -25.04
N ASP A 448 -24.96 10.80 -23.97
CA ASP A 448 -23.59 11.30 -23.85
C ASP A 448 -22.54 10.19 -23.96
N THR A 449 -22.96 8.94 -23.92
CA THR A 449 -22.10 7.75 -24.07
C THR A 449 -22.70 6.75 -25.04
N SER A 450 -21.88 5.85 -25.59
CA SER A 450 -22.35 4.81 -26.52
C SER A 450 -21.66 3.46 -26.30
N GLY A 451 -22.05 2.45 -27.06
CA GLY A 451 -21.41 1.13 -27.04
C GLY A 451 -21.51 0.37 -25.71
N HIS A 452 -20.52 -0.48 -25.44
CA HIS A 452 -20.47 -1.30 -24.21
C HIS A 452 -20.32 -0.45 -22.95
N PHE A 453 -19.59 0.66 -23.03
CA PHE A 453 -19.40 1.58 -21.91
C PHE A 453 -20.74 2.18 -21.44
N CYS A 454 -21.57 2.66 -22.38
CA CYS A 454 -22.92 3.11 -22.08
C CYS A 454 -23.76 2.04 -21.38
N ARG A 455 -23.71 0.78 -21.87
CA ARG A 455 -24.47 -0.33 -21.26
C ARG A 455 -24.03 -0.57 -19.81
N ILE A 456 -22.74 -0.52 -19.51
CA ILE A 456 -22.22 -0.70 -18.14
C ILE A 456 -22.74 0.42 -17.23
N LEU A 457 -22.59 1.69 -17.64
CA LEU A 457 -23.04 2.83 -16.84
C LEU A 457 -24.56 2.81 -16.61
N VAL A 458 -25.33 2.48 -17.63
CA VAL A 458 -26.79 2.35 -17.51
C VAL A 458 -27.14 1.21 -16.55
N SER A 459 -26.50 0.04 -16.64
CA SER A 459 -26.72 -1.06 -15.70
C SER A 459 -26.43 -0.66 -14.26
N LEU A 460 -25.33 0.06 -14.02
CA LEU A 460 -24.99 0.57 -12.68
C LEU A 460 -26.02 1.62 -12.19
N ALA A 461 -26.56 2.45 -13.08
CA ALA A 461 -27.56 3.46 -12.74
C ALA A 461 -28.99 2.90 -12.56
N GLN A 462 -29.27 1.70 -13.09
CA GLN A 462 -30.64 1.19 -13.19
C GLN A 462 -31.17 0.45 -11.95
N VAL A 463 -30.31 -0.11 -11.08
CA VAL A 463 -30.56 -0.69 -9.71
C VAL A 463 -31.97 -1.27 -9.42
N ILE A 464 -32.67 -1.80 -10.41
CA ILE A 464 -34.04 -2.30 -10.29
C ILE A 464 -34.12 -3.58 -11.13
N ILE A 465 -34.84 -4.56 -10.59
CA ILE A 465 -35.32 -5.85 -11.14
C ILE A 465 -34.74 -7.13 -10.50
N TYR A 466 -33.97 -7.07 -9.40
CA TYR A 466 -33.88 -8.24 -8.51
C TYR A 466 -34.36 -7.91 -7.11
N SER A 467 -35.33 -8.71 -6.65
CA SER A 467 -36.25 -8.57 -5.52
C SER A 467 -35.68 -7.92 -4.24
N ARG A 468 -36.55 -7.28 -3.44
CA ARG A 468 -36.30 -6.70 -2.10
C ARG A 468 -35.54 -7.62 -1.13
N ASN A 469 -35.49 -8.93 -1.39
CA ASN A 469 -34.75 -9.90 -0.59
C ASN A 469 -33.25 -10.04 -0.95
N LEU A 470 -32.76 -9.39 -2.01
CA LEU A 470 -31.38 -9.47 -2.51
C LEU A 470 -30.56 -8.19 -2.32
N GLN A 471 -31.12 -7.13 -1.71
CA GLN A 471 -30.45 -5.83 -1.57
C GLN A 471 -29.19 -5.86 -0.68
N ASN A 472 -29.10 -6.82 0.25
CA ASN A 472 -27.91 -7.07 1.06
C ASN A 472 -27.01 -8.18 0.49
N LEU A 473 -27.36 -8.75 -0.66
CA LEU A 473 -26.68 -9.89 -1.28
C LEU A 473 -25.81 -9.50 -2.49
N THR A 474 -25.93 -8.31 -3.08
CA THR A 474 -25.21 -7.99 -4.33
C THR A 474 -23.70 -7.89 -4.15
N ASP A 475 -23.21 -7.21 -3.10
CA ASP A 475 -21.77 -7.09 -2.86
C ASP A 475 -21.16 -8.44 -2.44
N GLY A 476 -21.89 -9.19 -1.61
CA GLY A 476 -21.51 -10.55 -1.21
C GLY A 476 -21.48 -11.54 -2.39
N ILE A 477 -22.42 -11.44 -3.34
CA ILE A 477 -22.43 -12.28 -4.54
C ILE A 477 -21.23 -11.97 -5.43
N PHE A 478 -20.88 -10.69 -5.66
CA PHE A 478 -19.69 -10.38 -6.47
C PHE A 478 -18.40 -10.85 -5.81
N LEU A 479 -18.28 -10.71 -4.49
CA LEU A 479 -17.15 -11.25 -3.73
C LEU A 479 -17.04 -12.77 -3.88
N ILE A 480 -18.16 -13.50 -3.75
CA ILE A 480 -18.21 -14.96 -3.95
C ILE A 480 -17.87 -15.33 -5.40
N VAL A 481 -18.37 -14.57 -6.38
CA VAL A 481 -18.08 -14.82 -7.80
C VAL A 481 -16.60 -14.63 -8.10
N PHE A 482 -15.96 -13.57 -7.59
CA PHE A 482 -14.53 -13.37 -7.79
C PHE A 482 -13.68 -14.37 -7.01
N GLN A 483 -14.11 -14.77 -5.81
CA GLN A 483 -13.49 -15.84 -5.04
C GLN A 483 -13.52 -17.18 -5.81
N GLU A 484 -14.69 -17.58 -6.32
CA GLU A 484 -14.87 -18.78 -7.13
C GLU A 484 -14.12 -18.69 -8.46
N PHE A 485 -14.05 -17.50 -9.07
CA PHE A 485 -13.26 -17.26 -10.26
C PHE A 485 -11.78 -17.58 -10.03
N VAL A 486 -11.18 -17.08 -8.94
CA VAL A 486 -9.79 -17.40 -8.59
C VAL A 486 -9.64 -18.91 -8.35
N ARG A 487 -10.57 -19.53 -7.61
CA ARG A 487 -10.54 -20.96 -7.30
C ARG A 487 -10.59 -21.85 -8.55
N CYS A 488 -11.43 -21.50 -9.53
CA CYS A 488 -11.66 -22.30 -10.72
C CYS A 488 -10.67 -22.03 -11.86
N SER A 489 -10.18 -20.78 -11.98
CA SER A 489 -9.35 -20.37 -13.12
C SER A 489 -7.87 -20.25 -12.78
N ASN A 490 -7.51 -20.11 -11.50
CA ASN A 490 -6.16 -19.73 -11.06
C ASN A 490 -5.69 -18.39 -11.66
N LYS A 491 -6.62 -17.50 -12.05
CA LYS A 491 -6.30 -16.22 -12.70
C LYS A 491 -6.72 -15.02 -11.87
N ASP A 492 -5.97 -13.95 -12.03
CA ASP A 492 -6.29 -12.66 -11.43
C ASP A 492 -7.24 -11.88 -12.34
N ILE A 493 -8.47 -11.68 -11.88
CA ILE A 493 -9.48 -10.92 -12.61
C ILE A 493 -9.04 -9.48 -12.88
N GLU A 494 -8.29 -8.86 -11.96
CA GLU A 494 -7.76 -7.51 -12.15
C GLU A 494 -6.76 -7.47 -13.31
N GLN A 495 -5.90 -8.49 -13.43
CA GLN A 495 -4.92 -8.59 -14.52
C GLN A 495 -5.58 -8.96 -15.86
N ILE A 496 -6.58 -9.83 -15.84
CA ILE A 496 -7.37 -10.12 -17.04
C ILE A 496 -8.03 -8.86 -17.57
N ILE A 497 -8.63 -8.05 -16.70
CA ILE A 497 -9.21 -6.76 -17.10
C ILE A 497 -8.12 -5.85 -17.68
N LYS A 498 -6.94 -5.76 -17.05
CA LYS A 498 -5.83 -4.95 -17.55
C LYS A 498 -5.34 -5.39 -18.93
N LYS A 499 -5.29 -6.70 -19.19
CA LYS A 499 -4.75 -7.32 -20.41
C LYS A 499 -5.75 -7.36 -21.56
N GLU A 500 -6.96 -7.84 -21.28
CA GLU A 500 -7.96 -8.14 -22.31
C GLU A 500 -8.88 -6.95 -22.62
N MET A 501 -8.92 -5.94 -21.74
CA MET A 501 -9.76 -4.76 -21.93
C MET A 501 -8.92 -3.51 -22.17
N SER A 502 -9.50 -2.52 -22.85
CA SER A 502 -8.88 -1.21 -23.06
C SER A 502 -9.89 -0.08 -22.91
N GLY A 503 -9.39 1.15 -22.84
CA GLY A 503 -10.20 2.37 -22.71
C GLY A 503 -11.14 2.35 -21.49
N ASP A 504 -12.31 2.95 -21.67
CA ASP A 504 -13.27 3.18 -20.58
C ASP A 504 -13.92 1.91 -20.05
N ILE A 505 -14.00 0.86 -20.88
CA ILE A 505 -14.51 -0.45 -20.46
C ILE A 505 -13.56 -1.06 -19.44
N LYS A 506 -12.24 -1.02 -19.71
CA LYS A 506 -11.22 -1.46 -18.75
C LYS A 506 -11.36 -0.67 -17.45
N ASN A 507 -11.44 0.66 -17.55
CA ASN A 507 -11.52 1.54 -16.39
C ASN A 507 -12.77 1.27 -15.54
N ALA A 508 -13.92 1.04 -16.19
CA ALA A 508 -15.17 0.73 -15.51
C ALA A 508 -15.12 -0.62 -14.79
N MET A 509 -14.69 -1.69 -15.48
CA MET A 509 -14.58 -3.01 -14.87
C MET A 509 -13.53 -3.06 -13.77
N TYR A 510 -12.39 -2.41 -13.98
CA TYR A 510 -11.33 -2.32 -12.97
C TYR A 510 -11.82 -1.60 -11.71
N ALA A 511 -12.56 -0.49 -11.87
CA ALA A 511 -13.17 0.21 -10.75
C ALA A 511 -14.18 -0.67 -9.99
N ILE A 512 -15.04 -1.40 -10.72
CA ILE A 512 -16.04 -2.31 -10.09
C ILE A 512 -15.33 -3.34 -9.23
N VAL A 513 -14.34 -4.06 -9.78
CA VAL A 513 -13.60 -5.08 -9.05
C VAL A 513 -12.90 -4.51 -7.83
N ARG A 514 -12.18 -3.39 -7.97
CA ARG A 514 -11.45 -2.73 -6.87
C ARG A 514 -12.37 -2.23 -5.77
N SER A 515 -13.51 -1.62 -6.14
CA SER A 515 -14.49 -1.09 -5.18
C SER A 515 -15.15 -2.20 -4.37
N VAL A 516 -15.54 -3.30 -5.03
CA VAL A 516 -16.10 -4.49 -4.36
C VAL A 516 -15.08 -5.12 -3.42
N LYS A 517 -13.81 -5.19 -3.82
CA LYS A 517 -12.72 -5.75 -3.01
C LYS A 517 -12.45 -4.93 -1.75
N ASN A 518 -12.21 -3.63 -1.90
CA ASN A 518 -11.97 -2.69 -0.81
C ASN A 518 -12.20 -1.26 -1.30
N GLN A 519 -13.42 -0.76 -1.11
CA GLN A 519 -13.81 0.59 -1.54
C GLN A 519 -12.95 1.71 -0.92
N PRO A 520 -12.64 1.72 0.39
CA PRO A 520 -11.70 2.68 0.95
C PRO A 520 -10.33 2.70 0.27
N SER A 521 -9.77 1.53 -0.04
CA SER A 521 -8.48 1.40 -0.76
C SER A 521 -8.57 1.91 -2.20
N TYR A 522 -9.66 1.58 -2.92
CA TYR A 522 -9.90 2.12 -4.26
C TYR A 522 -9.96 3.66 -4.27
N LEU A 523 -10.65 4.26 -3.29
CA LEU A 523 -10.77 5.71 -3.17
C LEU A 523 -9.46 6.37 -2.74
N ALA A 524 -8.65 5.71 -1.92
CA ALA A 524 -7.31 6.17 -1.57
C ALA A 524 -6.39 6.25 -2.80
N ASP A 525 -6.37 5.21 -3.65
CA ASP A 525 -5.63 5.22 -4.90
C ASP A 525 -6.10 6.34 -5.84
N ARG A 526 -7.42 6.59 -5.90
CA ARG A 526 -7.98 7.68 -6.70
C ARG A 526 -7.53 9.05 -6.21
N LEU A 527 -7.50 9.27 -4.89
CA LEU A 527 -6.96 10.49 -4.30
C LEU A 527 -5.48 10.65 -4.65
N TYR A 528 -4.70 9.59 -4.54
CA TYR A 528 -3.27 9.63 -4.84
C TYR A 528 -3.04 9.98 -6.32
N LYS A 529 -3.76 9.33 -7.24
CA LYS A 529 -3.69 9.65 -8.69
C LYS A 529 -4.14 11.07 -9.02
N ALA A 530 -5.15 11.59 -8.31
CA ALA A 530 -5.62 12.95 -8.51
C ALA A 530 -4.55 13.99 -8.13
N MET A 531 -3.67 13.68 -7.19
CA MET A 531 -2.64 14.60 -6.70
C MET A 531 -1.23 14.30 -7.24
N LYS A 532 -0.99 13.11 -7.80
CA LYS A 532 0.34 12.69 -8.27
C LYS A 532 0.63 13.19 -9.69
N GLY A 533 1.74 13.90 -9.86
CA GLY A 533 2.30 14.25 -11.16
C GLY A 533 2.46 15.77 -11.34
N LEU A 534 2.54 16.23 -12.60
CA LEU A 534 2.58 17.66 -12.89
C LEU A 534 1.14 18.22 -12.85
N GLY A 535 0.72 18.69 -11.68
CA GLY A 535 -0.60 19.30 -11.44
C GLY A 535 -1.53 18.43 -10.59
N THR A 536 -2.73 18.95 -10.29
CA THR A 536 -3.72 18.32 -9.42
C THR A 536 -5.09 18.28 -10.10
N ASP A 537 -5.76 17.13 -10.08
CA ASP A 537 -7.18 16.97 -10.39
C ASP A 537 -8.02 17.37 -9.17
N ASP A 538 -8.17 18.69 -9.00
CA ASP A 538 -8.95 19.29 -7.92
C ASP A 538 -10.41 18.79 -7.89
N ARG A 539 -10.97 18.40 -9.04
CA ARG A 539 -12.35 17.92 -9.11
C ARG A 539 -12.46 16.56 -8.45
N ALA A 540 -11.55 15.63 -8.75
CA ALA A 540 -11.53 14.32 -8.12
C ALA A 540 -11.21 14.42 -6.63
N LEU A 541 -10.20 15.24 -6.26
CA LEU A 541 -9.83 15.49 -4.87
C LEU A 541 -11.03 15.99 -4.05
N ILE A 542 -11.67 17.09 -4.47
CA ILE A 542 -12.80 17.68 -3.75
C ILE A 542 -14.00 16.71 -3.73
N ARG A 543 -14.31 16.05 -4.85
CA ARG A 543 -15.44 15.11 -4.92
C ARG A 543 -15.29 13.98 -3.91
N ILE A 544 -14.12 13.35 -3.84
CA ILE A 544 -13.88 12.25 -2.90
C ILE A 544 -13.88 12.77 -1.47
N MET A 545 -13.12 13.83 -1.17
CA MET A 545 -13.03 14.41 0.18
C MET A 545 -14.39 14.80 0.73
N VAL A 546 -15.26 15.43 -0.08
CA VAL A 546 -16.60 15.86 0.35
C VAL A 546 -17.58 14.69 0.41
N SER A 547 -17.60 13.81 -0.60
CA SER A 547 -18.60 12.74 -0.65
C SER A 547 -18.39 11.66 0.41
N ARG A 548 -17.17 11.53 0.93
CA ARG A 548 -16.79 10.50 1.90
C ARG A 548 -16.57 11.02 3.32
N SER A 549 -16.62 12.34 3.53
CA SER A 549 -16.27 13.00 4.80
C SER A 549 -17.04 12.48 6.02
N GLU A 550 -18.28 12.01 5.83
CA GLU A 550 -19.16 11.51 6.90
C GLU A 550 -19.41 10.00 6.80
N ILE A 551 -18.76 9.30 5.85
CA ILE A 551 -18.99 7.88 5.55
C ILE A 551 -17.79 7.04 5.99
N ASP A 552 -16.66 7.19 5.29
CA ASP A 552 -15.48 6.32 5.46
C ASP A 552 -14.15 7.05 5.19
N LEU A 553 -14.14 8.39 5.21
CA LEU A 553 -12.90 9.15 4.97
C LEU A 553 -11.79 8.83 5.98
N PHE A 554 -12.13 8.37 7.19
CA PHE A 554 -11.14 7.85 8.13
C PHE A 554 -10.49 6.56 7.60
N ASN A 555 -11.30 5.62 7.12
CA ASN A 555 -10.82 4.37 6.52
C ASN A 555 -9.99 4.65 5.26
N ILE A 556 -10.42 5.56 4.40
CA ILE A 556 -9.68 5.99 3.21
C ILE A 556 -8.32 6.57 3.60
N ARG A 557 -8.23 7.41 4.64
CA ARG A 557 -6.96 7.95 5.14
C ARG A 557 -6.01 6.85 5.62
N LYS A 558 -6.54 5.81 6.27
CA LYS A 558 -5.76 4.65 6.71
C LYS A 558 -5.20 3.87 5.51
N GLU A 559 -6.06 3.50 4.57
CA GLU A 559 -5.66 2.81 3.34
C GLU A 559 -4.67 3.62 2.50
N PHE A 560 -4.84 4.95 2.45
CA PHE A 560 -3.91 5.86 1.77
C PHE A 560 -2.52 5.82 2.39
N LYS A 561 -2.45 5.87 3.73
CA LYS A 561 -1.20 5.74 4.48
C LYS A 561 -0.56 4.38 4.26
N ASP A 562 -1.34 3.31 4.28
CA ASP A 562 -0.85 1.95 4.12
C ASP A 562 -0.35 1.66 2.70
N THR A 563 -1.02 2.20 1.69
CA THR A 563 -0.71 1.93 0.28
C THR A 563 0.37 2.87 -0.26
N HIS A 564 0.37 4.15 0.15
CA HIS A 564 1.27 5.17 -0.40
C HIS A 564 2.41 5.56 0.53
N ASP A 565 2.43 5.04 1.76
CA ASP A 565 3.46 5.26 2.78
C ASP A 565 3.64 6.74 3.18
N THR A 566 2.56 7.52 3.05
CA THR A 566 2.47 8.91 3.48
C THR A 566 1.05 9.19 3.93
N SER A 567 0.85 10.04 4.92
CA SER A 567 -0.51 10.40 5.31
C SER A 567 -1.17 11.23 4.20
N LEU A 568 -2.49 11.11 4.06
CA LEU A 568 -3.26 11.94 3.12
C LEU A 568 -3.08 13.43 3.42
N HIS A 569 -2.94 13.78 4.70
CA HIS A 569 -2.74 15.16 5.14
C HIS A 569 -1.42 15.72 4.61
N ASP A 570 -0.31 15.00 4.84
CA ASP A 570 1.02 15.45 4.43
C ASP A 570 1.12 15.48 2.90
N PHE A 571 0.47 14.52 2.23
CA PHE A 571 0.45 14.49 0.77
C PHE A 571 -0.29 15.67 0.16
N ILE A 572 -1.45 16.06 0.73
CA ILE A 572 -2.17 17.28 0.33
C ILE A 572 -1.30 18.52 0.60
N GLN A 573 -0.61 18.60 1.75
CA GLN A 573 0.22 19.77 2.05
C GLN A 573 1.39 19.95 1.08
N VAL A 574 1.99 18.86 0.61
CA VAL A 574 3.13 18.89 -0.32
C VAL A 574 2.67 19.14 -1.76
N GLU A 575 1.68 18.39 -2.23
CA GLU A 575 1.27 18.42 -3.65
C GLU A 575 0.23 19.52 -3.95
N ALA A 576 -0.58 19.94 -2.97
CA ALA A 576 -1.62 20.94 -3.15
C ALA A 576 -1.19 22.39 -2.83
N LEU A 577 0.11 22.69 -2.85
CA LEU A 577 0.68 24.04 -2.66
C LEU A 577 0.19 25.11 -3.66
N VAL A 578 -0.76 24.78 -4.55
CA VAL A 578 -1.38 25.70 -5.52
C VAL A 578 -2.91 25.75 -5.46
N VAL A 579 -3.59 24.90 -4.66
CA VAL A 579 -5.07 24.93 -4.61
C VAL A 579 -5.53 25.92 -3.55
N SER A 580 -5.59 27.18 -3.94
CA SER A 580 -6.22 28.23 -3.15
C SER A 580 -7.58 27.75 -2.65
N VAL A 581 -7.76 27.88 -1.34
CA VAL A 581 -8.99 27.84 -0.52
C VAL A 581 -10.27 28.33 -1.24
N ALA A 582 -10.11 29.17 -2.27
CA ALA A 582 -11.11 29.55 -3.25
C ALA A 582 -11.95 28.39 -3.82
N LEU A 583 -11.45 27.14 -3.94
CA LEU A 583 -12.21 26.02 -4.54
C LEU A 583 -13.19 25.31 -3.57
N LEU A 584 -12.85 25.20 -2.28
CA LEU A 584 -13.76 24.69 -1.24
C LEU A 584 -14.90 25.70 -0.97
N VAL A 585 -14.55 26.99 -0.98
CA VAL A 585 -15.51 28.08 -0.86
C VAL A 585 -16.37 28.17 -2.13
N SER A 586 -15.79 28.13 -3.34
CA SER A 586 -16.59 28.30 -4.58
C SER A 586 -17.49 27.13 -4.97
N HIS A 587 -17.44 25.96 -4.31
CA HIS A 587 -18.42 24.88 -4.55
C HIS A 587 -19.49 24.73 -3.45
N ASN A 588 -19.21 25.15 -2.21
CA ASN A 588 -20.24 25.25 -1.16
C ASN A 588 -20.92 26.63 -1.11
N VAL A 589 -20.24 27.70 -1.54
CA VAL A 589 -20.73 29.09 -1.49
C VAL A 589 -21.34 29.56 -2.82
N CYS A 590 -20.95 29.04 -4.00
CA CYS A 590 -21.65 29.37 -5.26
C CYS A 590 -23.09 28.83 -5.36
N VAL A 591 -23.55 28.02 -4.40
CA VAL A 591 -24.96 27.62 -4.30
C VAL A 591 -25.70 28.45 -3.23
N CYS A 592 -25.00 29.36 -2.55
CA CYS A 592 -25.53 30.23 -1.50
C CYS A 592 -25.49 31.72 -1.84
N VAL A 593 -24.72 32.15 -2.85
CA VAL A 593 -24.78 33.51 -3.45
C VAL A 593 -25.74 33.54 -4.63
#